data_AF-A0A0R1V0Q1-F1
#
_entry.id   AF-A0A0R1V0Q1-F1
#
_cell.length_a   1.000
_cell.length_b   1.000
_cell.length_c   1.000
_cell.angle_alpha   90.00
_cell.angle_beta   90.00
_cell.angle_gamma   90.00
#
_symmetry.space_group_name_H-M   'P 1'
#
loop_
_entity.id
_entity.type
_entity.pdbx_description
1 polymer ?
#
loop_
_entity_poly.entity_id
_entity_poly.type
_entity_poly.pdbx_seq_one_letter_code
_entity_poly.pdbx_strand_id
1 'polypeptide(L)'
;MDNTVIEKTEARAEKNTEWRLSNSENGHFLNVVFGKDVEEAMKRQRNFSFNRFESEQLNNLRALVQELDHDYELVLDENAIGSDYMPLAADDAKQLLKVIVD
;
A
#
# COMPACT_ATOMS: atom_id res chain seq x y z
N MET A 1 -5.15 18.21 -10.69
CA MET A 1 -5.08 18.16 -9.21
C MET A 1 -5.20 16.70 -8.85
N ASP A 2 -4.36 16.19 -7.95
CA ASP A 2 -4.47 14.80 -7.50
C ASP A 2 -5.62 14.74 -6.49
N ASN A 3 -6.76 14.18 -6.90
CA ASN A 3 -7.98 14.07 -6.08
C ASN A 3 -7.97 12.82 -5.18
N THR A 4 -6.79 12.21 -5.03
CA THR A 4 -6.54 11.07 -4.15
C THR A 4 -6.40 11.53 -2.71
N VAL A 5 -7.31 11.06 -1.85
CA VAL A 5 -7.23 11.23 -0.40
C VAL A 5 -6.56 9.98 0.19
N ILE A 6 -5.58 10.19 1.07
CA ILE A 6 -4.83 9.10 1.72
C ILE A 6 -5.13 9.14 3.23
N GLU A 7 -5.70 8.06 3.75
CA GLU A 7 -6.12 7.97 5.15
C GLU A 7 -5.60 6.68 5.78
N LYS A 8 -5.13 6.76 7.04
CA LYS A 8 -4.71 5.57 7.79
C LYS A 8 -5.94 4.96 8.46
N THR A 9 -6.26 3.70 8.17
CA THR A 9 -7.46 3.02 8.67
C THR A 9 -7.20 2.12 9.87
N GLU A 10 -6.00 1.54 10.00
CA GLU A 10 -5.58 0.75 11.16
C GLU A 10 -4.07 0.89 11.40
N ALA A 11 -3.69 1.02 12.67
CA ALA A 11 -2.31 1.33 13.08
C ALA A 11 -1.91 0.71 14.44
N ARG A 12 -2.64 -0.30 14.92
CA ARG A 12 -2.36 -0.94 16.22
C ARG A 12 -1.05 -1.71 16.17
N ALA A 13 -0.32 -1.72 17.29
CA ALA A 13 1.01 -2.31 17.40
C ALA A 13 1.08 -3.81 17.02
N GLU A 14 -0.02 -4.56 17.19
CA GLU A 14 -0.12 -6.00 16.92
C GLU A 14 -0.80 -6.33 15.59
N LYS A 15 -1.13 -5.33 14.77
CA LYS A 15 -1.84 -5.51 13.50
C LYS A 15 -1.02 -5.00 12.33
N ASN A 16 -1.45 -5.39 11.13
CA ASN A 16 -1.00 -4.76 9.90
C ASN A 16 -1.29 -3.26 9.94
N THR A 17 -0.44 -2.50 9.26
CA THR A 17 -0.70 -1.08 9.04
C THR A 17 -1.52 -0.95 7.77
N GLU A 18 -2.67 -0.31 7.85
CA GLU A 18 -3.60 -0.20 6.72
C GLU A 18 -3.82 1.26 6.36
N TRP A 19 -3.76 1.53 5.07
CA TRP A 19 -4.07 2.81 4.47
C TRP A 19 -5.12 2.66 3.40
N ARG A 20 -5.97 3.66 3.25
CA ARG A 20 -6.91 3.78 2.14
C ARG A 20 -6.52 4.95 1.28
N LEU A 21 -6.39 4.71 -0.02
CA LEU A 21 -6.28 5.73 -1.04
C LEU A 21 -7.61 5.77 -1.80
N SER A 22 -8.37 6.85 -1.64
CA SER A 22 -9.67 7.03 -2.26
C SER A 22 -9.58 8.12 -3.32
N ASN A 23 -10.14 7.89 -4.51
CA ASN A 23 -10.27 8.93 -5.52
C ASN A 23 -11.74 9.35 -5.66
N SER A 24 -12.01 10.63 -5.42
CA SER A 24 -13.37 11.18 -5.49
C SER A 24 -13.91 11.30 -6.91
N GLU A 25 -13.07 11.24 -7.95
CA GLU A 25 -13.49 11.32 -9.34
C GLU A 25 -14.08 10.02 -9.86
N ASN A 26 -13.44 8.88 -9.59
CA ASN A 26 -13.94 7.56 -9.99
C ASN A 26 -14.82 6.91 -8.91
N GLY A 27 -14.78 7.42 -7.66
CA GLY A 27 -15.55 6.89 -6.55
C GLY A 27 -15.01 5.57 -5.98
N HIS A 28 -13.82 5.15 -6.40
CA HIS A 28 -13.19 3.88 -6.01
C HIS A 28 -12.02 4.10 -5.05
N PHE A 29 -11.64 3.04 -4.34
CA PHE A 29 -10.50 3.08 -3.44
C PHE A 29 -9.58 1.86 -3.54
N LEU A 30 -8.35 2.07 -3.08
CA LEU A 30 -7.36 1.03 -2.83
C LEU A 30 -7.04 0.97 -1.33
N ASN A 31 -7.32 -0.15 -0.69
CA ASN A 31 -6.75 -0.47 0.61
C ASN A 31 -5.34 -1.01 0.41
N VAL A 32 -4.35 -0.42 1.07
CA VAL A 32 -2.96 -0.87 1.08
C VAL A 32 -2.65 -1.39 2.47
N VAL A 33 -2.36 -2.69 2.56
CA VAL A 33 -2.12 -3.41 3.81
C VAL A 33 -0.64 -3.74 3.89
N PHE A 34 0.09 -3.04 4.76
CA PHE A 34 1.48 -3.34 5.05
C PHE A 34 1.56 -4.45 6.10
N GLY A 35 2.13 -5.58 5.69
CA GLY A 35 2.34 -6.74 6.56
C GLY A 35 3.18 -6.40 7.78
N LYS A 36 2.74 -6.86 8.95
CA LYS A 36 3.46 -6.65 10.20
C LYS A 36 4.85 -7.30 10.19
N ASP A 37 4.97 -8.44 9.52
CA ASP A 37 6.21 -9.15 9.24
C ASP A 37 7.21 -8.26 8.49
N VAL A 38 6.78 -7.57 7.43
CA VAL A 38 7.60 -6.63 6.66
C VAL A 38 8.06 -5.47 7.53
N GLU A 39 7.16 -4.86 8.31
CA GLU A 39 7.49 -3.77 9.23
C GLU A 39 8.59 -4.19 10.22
N GLU A 40 8.41 -5.33 10.90
CA GLU A 40 9.36 -5.83 11.88
C GLU A 40 10.68 -6.29 11.23
N ALA A 41 10.63 -6.88 10.03
CA ALA A 41 11.81 -7.27 9.29
C ALA A 41 12.67 -6.05 8.91
N MET A 42 12.05 -4.97 8.42
CA MET A 42 12.74 -3.73 8.10
C MET A 42 13.31 -3.06 9.36
N LYS A 43 12.56 -2.99 10.46
CA LYS A 43 13.03 -2.41 11.73
C LYS A 43 14.25 -3.12 12.33
N ARG A 44 14.37 -4.43 12.11
CA ARG A 44 15.55 -5.21 12.54
C ARG A 44 16.81 -4.87 11.73
N GLN A 45 16.66 -4.33 10.52
CA GLN A 45 17.76 -4.01 9.64
C GLN A 45 18.13 -2.52 9.71
N ARG A 46 19.35 -2.22 10.17
CA ARG A 46 19.83 -0.85 10.43
C ARG A 46 19.73 0.14 9.26
N ASN A 47 19.68 -0.35 8.03
CA ASN A 47 19.72 0.49 6.83
C ASN A 47 18.34 0.78 6.22
N PHE A 48 17.28 0.18 6.78
CA PHE A 48 15.93 0.34 6.26
C PHE A 48 15.07 1.18 7.19
N SER A 49 14.15 1.95 6.59
CA SER A 49 13.17 2.76 7.31
C SER A 49 11.79 2.41 6.79
N PHE A 50 11.01 1.72 7.62
CA PHE A 50 9.65 1.34 7.26
C PHE A 50 8.78 2.56 6.93
N ASN A 51 8.85 3.63 7.73
CA ASN A 51 8.07 4.85 7.48
C ASN A 51 8.41 5.51 6.14
N ARG A 52 9.68 5.44 5.73
CA ARG A 52 10.11 5.95 4.42
C ARG A 52 9.54 5.09 3.30
N PHE A 53 9.68 3.78 3.42
CA PHE A 53 9.14 2.83 2.46
C PHE A 53 7.62 2.96 2.32
N GLU A 54 6.89 3.02 3.44
CA GLU A 54 5.44 3.26 3.50
C GLU A 54 5.06 4.53 2.72
N SER A 55 5.74 5.65 3.01
CA SER A 55 5.48 6.93 2.34
C SER A 55 5.78 6.87 0.83
N GLU A 56 6.90 6.27 0.43
CA GLU A 56 7.29 6.11 -0.98
C GLU A 56 6.29 5.20 -1.73
N GLN A 57 5.89 4.09 -1.12
CA GLN A 57 4.90 3.17 -1.67
C GLN A 57 3.54 3.84 -1.87
N LEU A 58 3.04 4.55 -0.86
CA LEU A 58 1.76 5.26 -0.97
C LEU A 58 1.79 6.31 -2.09
N ASN A 59 2.92 7.02 -2.25
CA ASN A 59 3.08 8.00 -3.33
C ASN A 59 3.11 7.34 -4.72
N ASN A 60 3.80 6.20 -4.87
CA ASN A 60 3.84 5.46 -6.13
C ASN A 60 2.45 4.95 -6.55
N LEU A 61 1.60 4.59 -5.59
CA LEU A 61 0.27 4.06 -5.85
C LEU A 61 -0.77 5.13 -6.19
N ARG A 62 -0.49 6.43 -6.01
CA ARG A 62 -1.46 7.50 -6.33
C ARG A 62 -1.91 7.47 -7.79
N ALA A 63 -0.97 7.25 -8.72
CA ALA A 63 -1.29 7.14 -10.14
C ALA A 63 -2.19 5.93 -10.45
N LEU A 64 -2.02 4.83 -9.71
CA LEU A 64 -2.83 3.63 -9.85
C LEU A 64 -4.29 3.88 -9.45
N VAL A 65 -4.51 4.63 -8.37
CA VAL A 65 -5.86 4.89 -7.83
C VAL A 65 -6.73 5.69 -8.81
N GLN A 66 -6.10 6.49 -9.68
CA GLN A 66 -6.80 7.26 -10.72
C GLN A 66 -7.43 6.37 -11.80
N GLU A 67 -6.91 5.17 -12.01
CA GLU A 67 -7.32 4.26 -13.09
C GLU A 67 -8.20 3.10 -12.59
N LEU A 68 -8.59 3.09 -11.31
CA LEU A 68 -9.40 2.00 -10.74
C LEU A 68 -10.83 2.02 -11.27
N ASP A 69 -11.37 0.81 -11.46
CA ASP A 69 -12.74 0.53 -11.91
C ASP A 69 -13.58 -0.22 -10.87
N HIS A 70 -12.96 -0.64 -9.77
CA HIS A 70 -13.56 -1.32 -8.62
C HIS A 70 -12.79 -0.94 -7.36
N ASP A 71 -13.29 -1.39 -6.21
CA ASP A 71 -12.54 -1.30 -4.96
C ASP A 71 -11.57 -2.47 -4.84
N TYR A 72 -10.32 -2.16 -4.49
CA TYR A 72 -9.25 -3.15 -4.46
C TYR A 72 -8.53 -3.16 -3.10
N GLU A 73 -7.88 -4.29 -2.83
CA GLU A 73 -6.90 -4.46 -1.77
C GLU A 73 -5.54 -4.85 -2.38
N LEU A 74 -4.48 -4.25 -1.84
CA LEU A 74 -3.09 -4.60 -2.08
C LEU A 74 -2.43 -4.97 -0.76
N VAL A 75 -2.03 -6.23 -0.62
CA VAL A 75 -1.30 -6.73 0.56
C VAL A 75 0.19 -6.76 0.24
N LEU A 76 0.97 -6.03 1.03
CA LEU A 76 2.42 -5.92 0.92
C LEU A 76 3.06 -6.77 2.03
N ASP A 77 3.22 -8.05 1.75
CA ASP A 77 3.93 -9.03 2.58
C ASP A 77 5.38 -9.25 2.08
N GLU A 78 6.13 -10.13 2.74
CA GLU A 78 7.50 -10.47 2.32
C GLU A 78 7.58 -11.04 0.89
N ASN A 79 6.50 -11.68 0.40
CA ASN A 79 6.47 -12.24 -0.96
C ASN A 79 6.29 -11.15 -2.02
N ALA A 80 5.48 -10.13 -1.71
CA ALA A 80 5.24 -9.01 -2.61
C ALA A 80 6.45 -8.07 -2.71
N ILE A 81 7.12 -7.80 -1.59
CA ILE A 81 8.17 -6.77 -1.51
C ILE A 81 9.58 -7.31 -1.71
N GLY A 82 9.82 -8.59 -1.42
CA GLY A 82 11.15 -9.18 -1.50
C GLY A 82 12.12 -8.64 -0.43
N SER A 83 13.38 -9.09 -0.50
CA SER A 83 14.38 -8.85 0.55
C SER A 83 15.08 -7.50 0.48
N ASP A 84 14.93 -6.77 -0.62
CA ASP A 84 15.53 -5.45 -0.86
C ASP A 84 14.62 -4.29 -0.41
N TYR A 85 13.38 -4.59 -0.04
CA TYR A 85 12.38 -3.64 0.47
C TYR A 85 12.18 -2.43 -0.45
N MET A 86 12.22 -2.64 -1.76
CA MET A 86 11.94 -1.58 -2.71
C MET A 86 10.43 -1.39 -2.86
N PRO A 87 9.93 -0.14 -2.89
CA PRO A 87 8.55 0.14 -3.24
C PRO A 87 8.20 -0.44 -4.62
N LEU A 88 7.03 -1.06 -4.72
CA LEU A 88 6.51 -1.56 -5.98
C LEU A 88 6.18 -0.41 -6.92
N ALA A 89 6.52 -0.59 -8.20
CA ALA A 89 6.01 0.25 -9.26
C ALA A 89 4.50 0.00 -9.44
N ALA A 90 3.78 0.98 -9.98
CA ALA A 90 2.34 0.89 -10.18
C ALA A 90 1.94 -0.33 -11.03
N ASP A 91 2.71 -0.65 -12.08
CA ASP A 91 2.41 -1.79 -12.97
C ASP A 91 2.63 -3.15 -12.30
N ASP A 92 3.60 -3.27 -11.40
CA ASP A 92 3.82 -4.48 -10.63
C ASP A 92 2.73 -4.62 -9.55
N ALA A 93 2.36 -3.52 -8.89
CA ALA A 93 1.28 -3.49 -7.93
C ALA A 93 -0.08 -3.87 -8.54
N LYS A 94 -0.35 -3.45 -9.80
CA LYS A 94 -1.57 -3.84 -10.55
C LYS A 94 -1.78 -5.35 -10.59
N GLN A 95 -0.72 -6.12 -10.74
CA GLN A 95 -0.80 -7.59 -10.84
C GLN A 95 -1.15 -8.26 -9.51
N LEU A 96 -0.97 -7.56 -8.40
CA LEU A 96 -1.20 -8.06 -7.04
C LEU A 96 -2.54 -7.58 -6.45
N LEU A 97 -3.27 -6.72 -7.17
CA LEU A 97 -4.56 -6.22 -6.73
C LEU A 97 -5.58 -7.34 -6.62
N LYS A 98 -6.34 -7.33 -5.53
CA LYS A 98 -7.49 -8.19 -5.32
C LYS A 98 -8.75 -7.34 -5.26
N VAL A 99 -9.73 -7.67 -6.08
CA VAL A 99 -11.05 -7.01 -6.01
C VAL A 99 -11.66 -7.32 -4.65
N ILE A 100 -12.16 -6.29 -3.98
CA ILE A 100 -12.97 -6.44 -2.77
C ILE A 100 -14.37 -6.77 -3.26
N VAL A 101 -14.79 -8.02 -3.02
CA VAL A 101 -16.15 -8.49 -3.35
C VAL A 101 -16.97 -8.45 -2.07
N ASP A 102 -18.03 -7.64 -2.06
CA ASP A 102 -19.08 -7.63 -1.02
C ASP A 102 -19.86 -8.96 -1.00
#